data_AF-G7PAM1-F1
#
_entry.id   AF-G7PAM1-F1
#
_cell.length_a   1.000
_cell.length_b   1.000
_cell.length_c   1.000
_cell.angle_alpha   90.00
_cell.angle_beta   90.00
_cell.angle_gamma   90.00
#
_symmetry.space_group_name_H-M   'P 1'
#
loop_
_entity.id
_entity.type
_entity.pdbx_description
1 polymer ?
#
loop_
_entity_poly.entity_id
_entity_poly.type
_entity_poly.pdbx_seq_one_letter_code
_entity_poly.pdbx_strand_id
1 'polypeptide(L)'
;LERQMETTQNLEDSNMAIANNTMWDLTVGVTPKTIMHVMINNTKEFIFSELLPNLYSRGDQNTLMEESAEQTQRRDEMLRMHYLLKEALSIIHDINTTTVST
;
A
#
# COMPACT_ATOMS: atom_id res chain seq x y z
N LEU A 1 -52.61 -42.78 0.90
CA LEU A 1 -52.04 -41.98 2.00
C LEU A 1 -50.53 -41.92 1.89
N GLU A 2 -49.83 -43.05 1.76
CA GLU A 2 -48.36 -43.10 1.58
C GLU A 2 -47.82 -42.26 0.42
N ARG A 3 -48.39 -42.36 -0.80
CA ARG A 3 -47.95 -41.51 -1.94
C ARG A 3 -48.09 -40.00 -1.71
N GLN A 4 -49.08 -39.58 -0.91
CA GLN A 4 -49.28 -38.16 -0.60
C GLN A 4 -48.27 -37.67 0.45
N MET A 5 -47.92 -38.55 1.39
CA MET A 5 -46.86 -38.30 2.37
C MET A 5 -45.49 -38.21 1.68
N GLU A 6 -45.20 -39.10 0.73
CA GLU A 6 -43.97 -39.08 -0.07
C GLU A 6 -43.86 -37.79 -0.91
N THR A 7 -44.94 -37.35 -1.56
CA THR A 7 -44.93 -36.07 -2.29
C THR A 7 -44.71 -34.88 -1.36
N THR A 8 -45.23 -34.92 -0.13
CA THR A 8 -45.04 -33.85 0.86
C THR A 8 -43.59 -33.82 1.32
N GLN A 9 -43.00 -34.97 1.65
CA GLN A 9 -41.60 -35.09 2.03
C GLN A 9 -40.66 -34.60 0.93
N ASN A 10 -40.91 -34.98 -0.33
CA ASN A 10 -40.10 -34.53 -1.46
C ASN A 10 -40.15 -33.01 -1.65
N LEU A 11 -41.31 -32.38 -1.40
CA LEU A 11 -41.46 -30.93 -1.44
C LEU A 11 -40.72 -30.26 -0.28
N GLU A 12 -40.78 -30.83 0.93
CA GLU A 12 -40.04 -30.35 2.09
C GLU A 12 -38.53 -30.42 1.86
N ASP A 13 -38.02 -31.55 1.37
CA ASP A 13 -36.61 -31.75 1.08
C ASP A 13 -36.12 -30.79 -0.02
N SER A 14 -36.93 -30.57 -1.07
CA SER A 14 -36.62 -29.61 -2.12
C SER A 14 -36.57 -28.17 -1.59
N ASN A 15 -37.52 -27.79 -0.74
CA ASN A 15 -37.53 -26.48 -0.11
C ASN A 15 -36.32 -26.27 0.82
N MET A 16 -35.94 -27.29 1.59
CA MET A 16 -34.76 -27.25 2.44
C MET A 16 -33.47 -27.12 1.63
N ALA A 17 -33.37 -27.81 0.48
CA ALA A 17 -32.23 -27.68 -0.42
C ALA A 17 -32.10 -26.27 -1.01
N ILE A 18 -33.22 -25.68 -1.44
CA ILE A 18 -33.24 -24.30 -1.96
C ILE A 18 -32.81 -23.30 -0.88
N ALA A 19 -33.35 -23.43 0.34
CA ALA A 19 -33.00 -22.57 1.46
C ALA A 19 -31.50 -22.68 1.80
N ASN A 20 -30.94 -23.90 1.82
CA ASN A 20 -29.53 -24.13 2.13
C ASN A 20 -28.60 -23.56 1.04
N ASN A 21 -28.95 -23.74 -0.24
CA ASN A 21 -28.18 -23.16 -1.35
C ASN A 21 -28.19 -21.63 -1.31
N THR A 22 -29.34 -21.03 -0.99
CA THR A 22 -29.48 -19.57 -0.85
C THR A 22 -28.64 -19.05 0.32
N MET A 23 -28.66 -19.75 1.46
CA MET A 23 -27.82 -19.41 2.61
C MET A 23 -26.32 -19.49 2.25
N TRP A 24 -25.91 -20.53 1.53
CA TRP A 24 -24.53 -20.70 1.09
C TRP A 24 -24.10 -19.62 0.10
N ASP A 25 -24.94 -19.26 -0.88
CA ASP A 25 -24.65 -18.18 -1.82
C ASP A 25 -24.55 -16.81 -1.12
N LEU A 26 -25.44 -16.53 -0.17
CA LEU A 26 -25.39 -15.29 0.61
C LEU A 26 -24.12 -15.23 1.48
N THR A 27 -23.79 -16.32 2.19
CA THR A 27 -22.66 -16.35 3.13
C THR A 27 -21.31 -16.42 2.40
N VAL A 28 -21.19 -17.25 1.37
CA VAL A 28 -19.92 -17.54 0.67
C VAL A 28 -19.75 -16.74 -0.62
N GLY A 29 -20.84 -16.45 -1.35
CA GLY A 29 -20.78 -15.78 -2.65
C GLY A 29 -20.89 -14.25 -2.57
N VAL A 30 -21.80 -13.73 -1.74
CA VAL A 30 -22.08 -12.29 -1.64
C VAL A 30 -21.12 -11.58 -0.69
N THR A 31 -20.72 -12.24 0.41
CA THR A 31 -19.82 -11.64 1.42
C THR A 31 -18.47 -11.23 0.83
N PRO A 32 -17.75 -12.05 0.03
CA PRO A 32 -16.46 -11.63 -0.53
C PRO A 32 -16.59 -10.48 -1.53
N LYS A 33 -17.62 -10.49 -2.37
CA LYS A 33 -17.88 -9.40 -3.34
C LYS A 33 -18.21 -8.09 -2.63
N THR A 34 -18.99 -8.16 -1.56
CA THR A 34 -19.34 -6.99 -0.75
C THR A 34 -18.12 -6.45 -0.02
N ILE A 35 -17.30 -7.30 0.60
CA ILE A 35 -16.03 -6.90 1.22
C ILE A 35 -15.10 -6.26 0.19
N MET A 36 -14.97 -6.87 -1.00
CA MET A 36 -14.13 -6.35 -2.06
C MET A 36 -14.56 -4.94 -2.48
N HIS A 37 -15.86 -4.72 -2.69
CA HIS A 37 -16.35 -3.41 -3.12
C HIS A 37 -16.31 -2.38 -1.97
N VAL A 38 -16.88 -2.70 -0.82
CA VAL A 38 -17.10 -1.73 0.27
C VAL A 38 -15.84 -1.48 1.09
N MET A 39 -14.99 -2.49 1.29
CA MET A 39 -13.79 -2.33 2.12
C MET A 39 -12.56 -2.11 1.23
N ILE A 40 -12.28 -3.05 0.31
CA ILE A 40 -11.02 -3.04 -0.43
C ILE A 40 -10.99 -1.90 -1.45
N ASN A 41 -11.99 -1.82 -2.33
CA ASN A 41 -12.00 -0.82 -3.39
C ASN A 41 -12.13 0.60 -2.83
N ASN A 42 -12.98 0.82 -1.81
CA ASN A 42 -13.09 2.12 -1.15
C ASN A 42 -11.79 2.53 -0.45
N THR A 43 -11.12 1.63 0.28
CA THR A 43 -9.82 1.93 0.91
C THR A 43 -8.76 2.25 -0.15
N LYS A 44 -8.77 1.49 -1.25
CA LYS A 44 -7.89 1.73 -2.39
C LYS A 44 -8.12 3.14 -2.95
N GLU A 45 -9.36 3.50 -3.25
CA GLU A 45 -9.72 4.83 -3.76
C GLU A 45 -9.31 5.95 -2.80
N PHE A 46 -9.57 5.78 -1.50
CA PHE A 46 -9.14 6.72 -0.47
C PHE A 46 -7.62 6.95 -0.50
N ILE A 47 -6.82 5.87 -0.56
CA ILE A 47 -5.35 5.98 -0.62
C ILE A 47 -4.90 6.73 -1.89
N PHE A 48 -5.51 6.46 -3.04
CA PHE A 48 -5.10 7.06 -4.31
C PHE A 48 -5.53 8.51 -4.49
N SER A 49 -6.71 8.89 -3.97
CA SER A 49 -7.34 10.16 -4.35
C SER A 49 -7.56 11.11 -3.17
N GLU A 50 -7.71 10.61 -1.95
CA GLU A 50 -8.11 11.43 -0.80
C GLU A 50 -7.03 11.58 0.27
N LEU A 51 -6.15 10.59 0.43
CA LEU A 51 -5.15 10.57 1.49
C LEU A 51 -4.22 11.79 1.44
N LEU A 52 -3.63 12.06 0.28
CA LEU A 52 -2.65 13.15 0.12
C LEU A 52 -3.28 14.54 0.34
N PRO A 53 -4.45 14.90 -0.26
CA PRO A 53 -5.15 16.13 0.06
C PRO A 53 -5.53 16.27 1.55
N ASN A 54 -5.92 15.16 2.20
CA ASN A 54 -6.25 15.18 3.62
C ASN A 54 -5.03 15.46 4.50
N LEU A 55 -3.85 14.93 4.15
CA LEU A 55 -2.61 15.19 4.86
C LEU A 55 -2.19 16.66 4.71
N TYR A 56 -2.27 17.22 3.50
CA TYR A 56 -1.91 18.62 3.25
C TYR A 56 -2.90 19.65 3.83
N SER A 57 -4.17 19.28 4.01
CA SER A 57 -5.19 20.20 4.54
C SER A 57 -5.26 20.27 6.06
N ARG A 58 -4.72 19.27 6.79
CA ARG A 58 -4.92 19.13 8.24
C ARG A 58 -3.66 19.32 9.08
N GLY A 59 -2.46 19.17 8.49
CA GLY A 59 -1.19 19.25 9.21
C GLY A 59 -0.40 20.51 8.89
N ASP A 60 0.52 20.88 9.79
CA ASP A 60 1.67 21.70 9.39
C ASP A 60 2.54 20.84 8.45
N GLN A 61 2.59 21.24 7.18
CA GLN A 61 3.34 20.53 6.16
C GLN A 61 4.82 20.39 6.53
N ASN A 62 5.39 21.36 7.24
CA ASN A 62 6.81 21.34 7.60
C ASN A 62 7.11 20.22 8.61
N THR A 63 6.25 20.06 9.62
CA THR A 63 6.40 18.99 10.61
C THR A 63 6.17 17.61 9.98
N LEU A 64 5.19 17.48 9.07
CA LEU A 64 4.92 16.21 8.41
C LEU A 64 6.08 15.77 7.50
N MET A 65 6.86 16.72 6.98
CA MET A 65 8.00 16.50 6.09
C MET A 65 9.34 16.57 6.80
N GLU A 66 9.38 16.56 8.14
CA GLU A 66 10.63 16.65 8.90
C GLU A 66 11.52 15.42 8.66
N GLU A 67 12.78 15.65 8.28
CA GLU A 67 13.76 14.58 8.10
C GLU A 67 14.11 13.95 9.45
N SER A 68 14.33 12.63 9.48
CA SER A 68 14.86 12.00 10.69
C SER A 68 16.30 12.47 10.96
N ALA A 69 16.67 12.52 12.24
CA ALA A 69 18.02 12.92 12.65
C ALA A 69 19.11 12.04 12.01
N GLU A 70 18.85 10.73 11.90
CA GLU A 70 19.76 9.79 11.24
C GLU A 70 19.92 10.08 9.74
N GLN A 71 18.83 10.41 9.05
CA GLN A 71 18.87 10.75 7.63
C GLN A 71 19.60 12.07 7.39
N THR A 72 19.37 13.05 8.26
CA THR A 72 20.10 14.33 8.27
C THR A 72 21.61 14.08 8.42
N GLN A 73 22.01 13.27 9.41
CA GLN A 73 23.42 12.91 9.62
C GLN A 73 24.01 12.21 8.39
N ARG A 74 23.33 11.20 7.85
CA ARG A 74 23.80 10.48 6.65
C ARG A 74 23.97 11.41 5.44
N ARG A 75 23.05 12.34 5.25
CA ARG A 75 23.13 13.37 4.19
C ARG A 75 24.36 14.26 4.39
N ASP A 76 24.60 14.72 5.61
CA ASP A 76 25.73 15.61 5.92
C ASP A 76 27.08 14.89 5.79
N GLU A 77 27.17 13.62 6.17
CA GLU A 77 28.36 12.78 5.96
C GLU A 77 28.65 12.57 4.47
N MET A 78 27.62 12.29 3.66
CA MET A 78 27.75 12.18 2.20
C MET A 78 28.25 13.48 1.58
N LEU A 79 27.69 14.62 1.99
CA LEU A 79 28.11 15.94 1.49
C LEU A 79 29.57 16.23 1.86
N ARG A 80 29.97 15.91 3.10
CA ARG A 80 31.35 16.06 3.54
C ARG A 80 32.30 15.18 2.73
N MET A 81 31.96 13.93 2.52
CA MET A 81 32.76 13.01 1.72
C MET A 81 32.88 13.48 0.27
N HIS A 82 31.79 13.95 -0.33
CA HIS A 82 31.79 14.53 -1.67
C HIS A 82 32.75 15.71 -1.79
N TYR A 83 32.73 16.62 -0.81
CA TYR A 83 33.65 17.75 -0.78
C TYR A 83 35.11 17.30 -0.71
N LEU A 84 35.43 16.39 0.22
CA LEU A 84 36.79 15.87 0.38
C LEU A 84 37.31 15.16 -0.87
N LEU A 85 36.46 14.40 -1.57
CA LEU A 85 36.84 13.72 -2.80
C LEU A 85 37.12 14.72 -3.94
N LYS A 86 36.32 15.79 -4.06
CA LYS A 86 36.57 16.85 -5.05
C LYS A 86 37.89 17.56 -4.79
N GLU A 87 38.17 17.87 -3.53
CA GLU A 87 39.42 18.51 -3.13
C GLU A 87 40.62 17.60 -3.43
N ALA A 88 40.54 16.31 -3.08
CA ALA A 88 41.59 15.34 -3.39
C ALA A 88 41.87 15.23 -4.89
N LEU A 89 40.82 15.24 -5.73
CA LEU A 89 40.96 15.24 -7.18
C LEU A 89 41.62 16.53 -7.71
N SER A 90 41.29 17.68 -7.14
CA SER A 90 41.95 18.96 -7.47
C SER A 90 43.44 18.90 -7.16
N ILE A 91 43.81 18.41 -5.98
CA ILE A 91 45.21 18.26 -5.57
C ILE A 91 45.96 17.33 -6.54
N ILE A 92 45.38 16.20 -6.93
CA ILE A 92 45.98 15.28 -7.91
C ILE A 92 46.19 15.99 -9.25
N HIS A 93 45.21 16.79 -9.70
CA HIS A 93 45.33 17.57 -10.92
C HIS A 93 46.48 18.59 -10.85
N ASP A 94 46.58 19.33 -9.75
CA ASP A 94 47.62 20.34 -9.52
C ASP A 94 49.02 19.71 -9.49
N ILE A 95 49.18 18.54 -8.86
CA ILE A 95 50.44 17.79 -8.86
C ILE A 95 50.82 17.39 -10.29
N ASN A 96 49.89 16.83 -11.07
CA ASN A 96 50.17 16.39 -12.43
C ASN A 96 50.57 17.55 -13.35
N THR A 97 49.93 18.71 -13.23
CA THR A 97 50.27 19.89 -14.05
C THR A 97 51.62 20.51 -13.64
N THR A 98 51.93 20.51 -12.34
CA THR A 98 53.20 21.05 -11.82
C THR A 98 54.39 20.16 -12.19
N THR A 99 54.22 18.83 -12.15
CA THR A 99 55.30 17.86 -12.45
C THR A 99 55.57 17.66 -13.94
N VAL A 100 54.60 17.91 -14.82
CA VAL A 100 54.81 17.87 -16.29
C VAL A 100 55.50 19.14 -16.81
N SER A 101 55.48 20.23 -16.03
CA SER A 101 56.06 21.53 -16.41
C SER A 101 57.54 21.72 -16.00
N THR A 102 58.16 20.72 -15.35
CA THR A 102 59.60 20.64 -15.01
C THR A 102 60.28 19.53 -15.78
#